data_AF-A0A973W1R6-F1
#
_entry.id   AF-A0A973W1R6-F1
#
_cell.length_a   1.000
_cell.length_b   1.000
_cell.length_c   1.000
_cell.angle_alpha   90.00
_cell.angle_beta   90.00
_cell.angle_gamma   90.00
#
_symmetry.space_group_name_H-M   'P 1'
#
loop_
_entity.id
_entity.type
_entity.pdbx_description
1 polymer ?
#
loop_
_entity_poly.entity_id
_entity_poly.type
_entity_poly.pdbx_seq_one_letter_code
_entity_poly.pdbx_strand_id
1 'polypeptide(L)' 'MDAERDRDIIRLWNELRRLQREGRPTALMIRRIEQALAARETASEQAAA' A
#
# COMPACT_ATOMS: atom_id res chain seq x y z
N MET A 1 4.25 9.92 13.12
CA MET A 1 3.89 9.47 11.75
C MET A 1 4.06 7.97 11.68
N ASP A 2 3.14 7.31 11.01
CA ASP A 2 3.01 5.85 11.01
C ASP A 2 4.05 5.18 10.10
N ALA A 3 5.30 5.17 10.58
CA ALA A 3 6.43 4.61 9.85
C ALA A 3 6.28 3.10 9.57
N GLU A 4 5.42 2.41 10.30
CA GLU A 4 5.08 1.01 10.04
C GLU A 4 4.14 0.89 8.85
N ARG A 5 3.05 1.67 8.80
CA ARG A 5 2.15 1.72 7.64
C ARG A 5 2.86 2.18 6.36
N ASP A 6 3.76 3.16 6.45
CA ASP A 6 4.54 3.61 5.29
C ASP A 6 5.46 2.49 4.76
N ARG A 7 6.07 1.69 5.65
CA ARG A 7 6.89 0.52 5.25
C ARG A 7 6.06 -0.56 4.57
N ASP A 8 4.83 -0.79 5.03
CA ASP A 8 3.95 -1.78 4.44
C ASP A 8 3.47 -1.37 3.04
N ILE A 9 3.17 -0.10 2.82
CA ILE A 9 2.88 0.43 1.48
C ILE A 9 4.09 0.20 0.54
N ILE A 10 5.31 0.51 1.00
CA ILE A 10 6.53 0.28 0.21
C ILE A 10 6.72 -1.20 -0.13
N ARG A 11 6.48 -2.11 0.83
CA ARG A 11 6.55 -3.56 0.60
C ARG A 11 5.56 -4.02 -0.46
N LEU A 12 4.31 -3.56 -0.39
CA LEU A 12 3.28 -3.90 -1.38
C LEU A 12 3.64 -3.40 -2.79
N TRP A 13 4.21 -2.20 -2.91
CA TRP A 13 4.70 -1.69 -4.20
C TRP A 13 5.86 -2.51 -4.77
N ASN A 14 6.78 -2.95 -3.92
CA ASN A 14 7.89 -3.82 -4.35
C ASN A 14 7.38 -5.19 -4.83
N GLU A 15 6.41 -5.77 -4.14
CA GLU A 15 5.80 -7.03 -4.53
C GLU A 15 4.99 -6.90 -5.82
N LEU A 16 4.24 -5.82 -6.00
CA LEU A 16 3.57 -5.50 -7.26
C LEU A 16 4.57 -5.44 -8.42
N ARG A 17 5.68 -4.72 -8.25
CA ARG A 17 6.71 -4.58 -9.29
C ARG A 17 7.36 -5.92 -9.63
N ARG A 18 7.56 -6.80 -8.63
CA ARG A 18 8.05 -8.16 -8.85
C ARG A 18 7.05 -8.96 -9.70
N LEU A 19 5.77 -8.97 -9.32
CA LEU A 19 4.73 -9.71 -10.04
C LEU A 19 4.56 -9.20 -11.48
N GLN A 20 4.63 -7.89 -11.72
CA GLN A 20 4.60 -7.31 -13.05
C GLN A 20 5.77 -7.79 -13.92
N ARG A 21 6.99 -7.85 -13.37
CA ARG A 21 8.17 -8.36 -14.08
C ARG A 21 8.05 -9.83 -14.43
N GLU A 22 7.40 -10.60 -13.55
CA GLU A 22 7.16 -12.04 -13.75
C GLU A 22 5.93 -12.32 -14.64
N GLY A 23 5.20 -11.28 -15.10
CA GLY A 23 3.96 -11.45 -15.87
C GLY A 23 2.82 -12.10 -15.08
N ARG A 24 2.87 -12.03 -13.74
CA ARG A 24 1.92 -12.65 -12.82
C ARG A 24 0.70 -11.74 -12.61
N PRO A 25 -0.48 -12.30 -12.27
CA PRO A 25 -1.64 -11.50 -11.93
C PRO A 25 -1.38 -10.55 -10.74
N THR A 26 -1.76 -9.29 -10.90
CA THR A 26 -1.45 -8.20 -9.93
C THR A 26 -2.68 -7.59 -9.25
N ALA A 27 -3.89 -7.94 -9.69
CA ALA A 27 -5.13 -7.33 -9.22
C ALA A 27 -5.29 -7.37 -7.68
N LEU A 28 -4.87 -8.47 -7.05
CA LEU A 28 -4.88 -8.61 -5.59
C LEU A 28 -3.89 -7.65 -4.91
N MET A 29 -2.71 -7.41 -5.48
CA MET A 29 -1.76 -6.45 -4.93
C MET A 29 -2.25 -5.02 -5.06
N ILE A 30 -2.83 -4.66 -6.21
CA ILE A 30 -3.38 -3.33 -6.44
C ILE A 30 -4.45 -3.02 -5.38
N ARG A 31 -5.39 -3.95 -5.16
CA ARG A 31 -6.44 -3.79 -4.15
C ARG A 31 -5.88 -3.64 -2.73
N ARG A 32 -4.81 -4.36 -2.39
CA ARG A 32 -4.14 -4.23 -1.07
C ARG A 32 -3.45 -2.89 -0.90
N ILE A 33 -2.83 -2.37 -1.96
CA ILE A 33 -2.19 -1.04 -1.96
C ILE A 33 -3.24 0.05 -1.75
N GLU A 34 -4.36 -0.01 -2.47
CA GLU A 34 -5.48 0.94 -2.32
C GLU A 34 -6.02 0.95 -0.88
N GLN A 35 -6.21 -0.22 -0.27
CA GLN A 35 -6.64 -0.34 1.12
C GLN A 35 -5.63 0.26 2.11
N ALA A 36 -4.34 0.00 1.91
CA ALA A 36 -3.29 0.54 2.76
C ALA A 36 -3.18 2.08 2.64
N LEU A 37 -3.38 2.62 1.44
CA LEU A 37 -3.41 4.07 1.20
C LEU A 37 -4.63 4.73 1.86
N ALA A 38 -5.81 4.15 1.70
CA ALA A 38 -7.04 4.65 2.34
C ALA A 38 -6.92 4.66 3.87
N ALA A 39 -6.37 3.58 4.46
CA ALA A 39 -6.14 3.52 5.90
C ALA A 39 -5.17 4.60 6.41
N ARG A 40 -4.16 4.95 5.61
CA ARG A 40 -3.20 6.02 5.91
C ARG A 40 -3.85 7.40 5.82
N GLU A 41 -4.69 7.64 4.81
CA GLU A 41 -5.41 8.89 4.63
C GLU A 41 -6.35 9.16 5.81
N THR A 42 -7.19 8.19 6.18
CA THR A 42 -8.08 8.31 7.35
C THR A 42 -7.30 8.58 8.65
N ALA A 43 -6.16 7.90 8.85
CA ALA A 43 -5.32 8.15 10.03
C ALA A 43 -4.68 9.54 10.02
N SER A 44 -4.34 10.07 8.84
CA SER A 44 -3.80 11.42 8.69
C SER A 44 -4.88 12.48 8.93
N GLU A 45 -6.09 12.28 8.43
CA GLU A 45 -7.24 13.17 8.65
C GLU A 45 -7.65 13.20 10.13
N GLN A 46 -7.67 12.04 10.79
CA GLN A 46 -7.93 11.94 12.24
C GLN A 46 -6.86 12.62 13.10
N ALA A 47 -5.60 12.64 12.65
CA ALA A 47 -4.52 13.30 13.37
C ALA A 47 -4.48 14.82 13.16
N ALA A 48 -5.18 15.33 12.13
CA ALA A 48 -5.24 16.75 11.79
C ALA A 48 -6.50 17.46 12.34
N ALA A 49 -7.49 16.70 12.83
CA ALA A 49 -8.72 17.17 13.47
C ALA A 49 -8.56 17.26 14.99
#